data_AF-A0A5P8JWT4-F1
#
_entry.id   AF-A0A5P8JWT4-F1
#
_cell.length_a   1.000
_cell.length_b   1.000
_cell.length_c   1.000
_cell.angle_alpha   90.00
_cell.angle_beta   90.00
_cell.angle_gamma   90.00
#
_symmetry.space_group_name_H-M   'P 1'
#
loop_
_entity.id
_entity.type
_entity.pdbx_description
1 polymer ?
#
loop_
_entity_poly.entity_id
_entity_poly.type
_entity_poly.pdbx_seq_one_letter_code
_entity_poly.pdbx_strand_id
1 'polypeptide(L)'
;MPQIRLMGSDSDDVQRTADAVVRALRAWPECRVGDVSSPVPNRRGSGCRIYIEVLADVATDGVEVTVERDDQPQQQPVQRPALPAGRGRRLPR
;
A
#
# COMPACT_ATOMS: atom_id res chain seq x y z
N MET A 1 0.33 -4.61 -1.66
CA MET A 1 1.02 -4.61 -2.96
C MET A 1 0.94 -6.00 -3.57
N PRO A 2 0.71 -6.12 -4.89
CA PRO A 2 0.83 -7.39 -5.59
C PRO A 2 2.27 -7.94 -5.47
N GLN A 3 2.39 -9.27 -5.36
CA GLN A 3 3.67 -9.94 -5.19
C GLN A 3 3.69 -11.24 -5.99
N ILE A 4 4.80 -11.49 -6.68
CA ILE A 4 5.10 -12.78 -7.29
C ILE A 4 5.98 -13.57 -6.33
N ARG A 5 5.58 -14.81 -6.05
CA ARG A 5 6.37 -15.75 -5.25
C ARG A 5 6.88 -16.87 -6.14
N LEU A 6 8.17 -16.89 -6.39
CA LEU A 6 8.85 -17.99 -7.06
C LEU A 6 9.32 -19.00 -6.02
N MET A 7 9.18 -20.29 -6.34
CA MET A 7 9.58 -21.39 -5.45
C MET A 7 10.28 -22.46 -6.27
N GLY A 8 11.28 -23.09 -5.69
CA GLY A 8 12.00 -24.21 -6.32
C GLY A 8 12.94 -24.91 -5.36
N SER A 9 13.45 -26.06 -5.78
CA SER A 9 14.31 -26.93 -4.97
C SER A 9 15.78 -26.46 -4.91
N ASP A 10 16.24 -25.73 -5.92
CA ASP A 10 17.60 -25.23 -6.05
C ASP A 10 17.62 -23.70 -6.02
N SER A 11 18.57 -23.10 -5.28
CA SER A 11 18.61 -21.65 -5.10
C SER A 11 19.05 -20.90 -6.35
N ASP A 12 19.96 -21.48 -7.13
CA ASP A 12 20.56 -20.83 -8.29
C ASP A 12 19.57 -20.84 -9.46
N ASP A 13 18.80 -21.92 -9.61
CA ASP A 13 17.69 -22.00 -10.57
C ASP A 13 16.57 -21.00 -10.26
N VAL A 14 16.19 -20.89 -8.98
CA VAL A 14 15.16 -19.94 -8.55
C VAL A 14 15.65 -18.51 -8.74
N GLN A 15 16.92 -18.22 -8.46
CA GLN A 15 17.52 -16.91 -8.71
C GLN A 15 17.56 -16.57 -10.20
N ARG A 16 18.04 -17.49 -11.06
CA ARG A 16 18.04 -17.28 -12.52
C ARG A 16 16.64 -17.04 -13.08
N THR A 17 15.65 -17.75 -12.55
CA THR A 17 14.25 -17.56 -12.92
C THR A 17 13.76 -16.19 -12.46
N ALA A 18 14.08 -15.77 -11.24
CA ALA A 18 13.73 -14.45 -10.73
C ALA A 18 14.33 -13.33 -11.60
N ASP A 19 15.60 -13.45 -11.98
CA ASP A 19 16.27 -12.48 -12.84
C ASP A 19 15.60 -12.39 -14.23
N ALA A 20 15.21 -13.54 -14.79
CA ALA A 20 14.48 -13.59 -16.06
C ALA A 20 13.09 -12.93 -15.96
N VAL A 21 12.35 -13.19 -14.87
CA VAL A 21 11.06 -12.57 -14.59
C VAL A 21 11.22 -11.06 -14.41
N VAL A 22 12.19 -10.61 -13.61
CA VAL A 22 12.47 -9.18 -13.41
C VAL A 22 12.82 -8.50 -14.73
N ARG A 23 13.64 -9.13 -15.58
CA ARG A 23 13.96 -8.59 -16.91
C ARG A 23 12.71 -8.44 -17.77
N ALA A 24 11.82 -9.43 -17.76
CA ALA A 24 10.57 -9.38 -18.51
C ALA A 24 9.63 -8.29 -17.98
N LEU A 25 9.46 -8.17 -16.66
CA LEU A 25 8.61 -7.16 -16.03
C LEU A 25 9.13 -5.75 -16.28
N ARG A 26 10.45 -5.53 -16.22
CA ARG A 26 11.06 -4.23 -16.53
C ARG A 26 10.91 -3.81 -17.99
N ALA A 27 10.68 -4.77 -18.90
CA ALA A 27 10.38 -4.47 -20.30
C ALA A 27 8.90 -4.09 -20.51
N TRP A 28 8.04 -4.25 -19.51
CA TRP A 28 6.62 -3.88 -19.58
C TRP A 28 6.42 -2.47 -18.99
N PRO A 29 6.01 -1.46 -19.80
CA PRO A 29 5.94 -0.06 -19.36
C PRO A 29 4.97 0.23 -18.20
N GLU A 30 3.84 -0.49 -18.14
CA GLU A 30 2.78 -0.36 -17.13
C GLU A 30 3.14 -1.04 -15.81
N CYS A 31 4.31 -1.65 -15.73
CA CYS A 31 4.76 -2.43 -14.59
C CYS A 31 6.04 -1.84 -13.98
N ARG A 32 6.03 -1.63 -12.67
CA ARG A 32 7.22 -1.28 -11.90
C ARG A 32 7.56 -2.44 -10.97
N VAL A 33 8.83 -2.85 -11.01
CA VAL A 33 9.37 -3.85 -10.09
C VAL A 33 9.83 -3.14 -8.83
N GLY A 34 9.31 -3.56 -7.68
CA GLY A 34 9.73 -3.08 -6.36
C GLY A 34 10.88 -3.93 -5.80
N ASP A 35 10.83 -4.21 -4.50
CA ASP A 35 11.85 -5.02 -3.83
C ASP A 35 11.84 -6.48 -4.31
N VAL A 36 13.04 -7.02 -4.45
CA VAL A 36 13.29 -8.44 -4.76
C VAL A 36 14.08 -9.03 -3.61
N SER A 37 13.54 -10.06 -2.96
CA SER A 37 14.24 -10.73 -1.87
C SER A 37 15.42 -11.56 -2.39
N SER A 38 16.45 -11.73 -1.57
CA SER A 38 17.37 -12.86 -1.75
C SER A 38 16.62 -14.21 -1.61
N PRO A 39 17.20 -15.33 -2.08
CA PRO A 39 16.62 -16.65 -1.86
C PRO A 39 16.36 -16.89 -0.37
N VAL A 40 15.10 -17.12 -0.01
CA VAL A 40 14.68 -17.44 1.35
C VAL A 40 14.47 -18.95 1.45
N PRO A 41 15.19 -19.68 2.32
CA PRO A 41 14.96 -21.11 2.47
C PRO A 41 13.54 -21.39 3.00
N ASN A 42 12.97 -22.52 2.59
CA ASN A 42 11.68 -22.96 3.09
C ASN A 42 11.80 -23.36 4.57
N ARG A 43 10.80 -22.99 5.39
CA ARG A 43 10.76 -23.40 6.82
C ARG A 43 10.57 -24.92 7.00
N ARG A 44 9.98 -25.58 6.01
CA ARG A 44 9.70 -27.02 6.01
C ARG A 44 9.99 -27.55 4.61
N GLY A 45 10.74 -28.64 4.52
CA GLY A 45 11.17 -29.23 3.25
C GLY A 45 12.40 -28.55 2.66
N SER A 46 12.88 -29.09 1.55
CA SER A 46 13.99 -28.54 0.79
C SER A 46 13.56 -27.33 -0.05
N GLY A 47 14.55 -26.64 -0.61
CA GLY A 47 14.34 -25.54 -1.54
C GLY A 47 14.17 -24.17 -0.91
N CYS A 48 13.85 -23.22 -1.77
CA CYS A 48 13.79 -21.81 -1.44
C CYS A 48 12.65 -21.11 -2.17
N ARG A 49 12.49 -19.84 -1.82
CA ARG A 49 11.53 -18.93 -2.42
C ARG A 49 12.13 -17.55 -2.60
N ILE A 50 11.76 -16.89 -3.68
CA ILE A 50 12.07 -15.48 -3.93
C ILE A 50 10.75 -14.73 -4.04
N TYR A 51 10.71 -13.57 -3.40
CA TYR A 51 9.59 -12.65 -3.45
C TYR A 51 9.96 -11.47 -4.34
N ILE A 52 9.10 -11.16 -5.31
CA ILE A 52 9.24 -10.02 -6.21
C ILE A 52 8.01 -9.15 -5.99
N GLU A 53 8.21 -7.94 -5.47
CA GLU A 53 7.15 -6.96 -5.39
C GLU A 53 6.89 -6.33 -6.75
N VAL A 54 5.61 -6.18 -7.08
CA VAL A 54 5.19 -5.68 -8.38
C VAL A 54 4.12 -4.61 -8.18
N LEU A 55 4.31 -3.48 -8.83
CA LEU A 55 3.34 -2.41 -8.95
C LEU A 55 2.89 -2.40 -10.40
N ALA A 56 1.61 -2.68 -10.65
CA ALA A 56 1.02 -2.50 -11.96
C ALA A 56 0.19 -1.21 -11.91
N ASP A 57 0.46 -0.28 -12.82
CA ASP A 57 -0.50 0.79 -13.15
C ASP A 57 -1.62 0.13 -13.95
N VAL A 58 -2.46 -0.64 -13.25
CA VAL A 58 -3.75 -1.03 -13.80
C VAL A 58 -4.53 0.26 -13.82
N ALA A 59 -4.77 0.83 -15.00
CA ALA A 59 -5.65 1.98 -15.17
C ALA A 59 -6.99 1.65 -14.50
N THR A 60 -7.10 2.03 -13.23
CA THR A 60 -8.32 1.93 -12.46
C THR A 60 -8.93 3.30 -12.68
N ASP A 61 -10.08 3.34 -13.35
CA ASP A 61 -10.85 4.56 -13.53
C ASP A 61 -10.88 5.36 -12.21
N GLY A 62 -10.33 6.57 -12.25
CA GLY A 62 -10.53 7.61 -11.24
C GLY A 62 -9.54 7.63 -10.07
N VAL A 63 -8.45 8.38 -10.22
CA VAL A 63 -7.88 9.13 -9.10
C VAL A 63 -7.61 10.55 -9.56
N GLU A 64 -8.51 11.46 -9.22
CA GLU A 64 -8.26 12.90 -9.31
C GLU A 64 -7.51 13.32 -8.04
N VAL A 65 -6.29 13.85 -8.22
CA VAL A 65 -5.47 14.41 -7.14
C VAL A 65 -5.56 15.93 -7.23
N THR A 66 -6.30 16.53 -6.30
CA THR A 66 -6.32 18.00 -6.13
C THR A 66 -5.33 18.37 -5.03
N VAL A 67 -4.37 19.24 -5.36
CA VAL A 67 -3.39 19.78 -4.40
C VAL A 67 -3.83 21.20 -4.05
N GLU A 68 -4.30 21.41 -2.83
CA GLU A 68 -4.51 22.77 -2.29
C GLU A 68 -3.17 23.31 -1.76
N ARG A 69 -2.84 24.56 -2.10
CA ARG A 69 -1.64 25.26 -1.61
C ARG A 69 -1.87 25.80 -0.20
N ASP A 70 -0.87 25.67 0.66
CA ASP A 70 -0.86 26.06 2.08
C ASP A 70 -1.01 27.56 2.42
N ASP A 71 -1.19 28.45 1.44
CA ASP A 71 -1.15 29.91 1.67
C ASP A 71 -2.54 30.56 1.88
N GLN A 72 -3.40 29.97 2.72
CA GLN A 72 -4.59 30.68 3.20
C GLN A 72 -4.60 30.83 4.74
N PRO A 73 -4.50 32.07 5.27
CA PRO A 73 -4.67 32.30 6.70
C PRO A 73 -6.10 31.96 7.12
N GLN A 74 -6.20 31.08 8.12
CA GLN A 74 -7.45 30.68 8.78
C GLN A 74 -8.31 31.89 9.16
N GLN A 75 -9.48 32.02 8.54
CA GLN A 75 -10.57 32.84 9.09
C GLN A 75 -11.74 31.93 9.46
N GLN A 76 -11.64 31.30 10.64
CA GLN A 76 -12.83 30.73 11.26
C GLN A 76 -13.62 31.86 11.96
N PRO A 77 -14.94 32.00 11.69
CA PRO A 77 -15.78 32.97 12.36
C PRO A 77 -15.94 32.65 13.85
N VAL A 78 -15.74 33.66 14.68
CA VAL A 78 -16.02 33.68 16.12
C VAL A 78 -17.50 33.35 16.36
N GLN A 79 -17.80 32.23 17.03
CA GLN A 79 -19.14 31.97 17.57
C GLN A 79 -19.08 31.79 19.09
N ARG A 80 -19.55 32.82 19.80
CA ARG A 80 -20.16 32.77 21.14
C ARG A 80 -21.31 33.78 21.11
N PRO A 81 -22.48 33.54 21.74
CA PRO A 81 -22.56 33.18 23.16
C PRO A 81 -23.61 32.11 23.55
N ALA A 82 -23.50 31.70 24.81
CA ALA A 82 -24.20 30.63 25.50
C ALA A 82 -25.72 30.83 25.68
N LEU A 83 -26.44 29.71 25.71
CA LEU A 83 -27.85 29.66 26.14
C LEU A 83 -27.96 29.35 27.65
N PRO A 84 -28.86 30.02 28.38
CA PRO A 84 -28.96 29.94 29.84
C PRO A 84 -29.58 28.64 30.37
N ALA A 85 -29.17 28.30 31.60
CA ALA A 85 -29.55 27.13 32.37
C ALA A 85 -31.07 26.98 32.57
N GLY A 86 -31.65 25.93 31.98
CA GLY A 86 -33.03 25.50 32.17
C GLY A 86 -33.14 24.41 33.24
N ARG A 87 -34.06 24.61 34.18
CA ARG A 87 -34.21 23.97 35.49
C ARG A 87 -35.30 22.88 35.46
N GLY A 88 -35.03 21.69 36.03
CA GLY A 88 -36.04 20.69 36.46
C GLY A 88 -36.47 19.69 35.37
N ARG A 89 -36.88 18.44 35.63
CA ARG A 89 -37.36 17.78 36.87
C ARG A 89 -37.35 16.25 36.67
N ARG A 90 -36.86 15.53 37.70
CA ARG A 90 -37.13 14.16 38.19
C ARG A 90 -37.69 13.05 37.26
N LEU A 91 -36.95 11.94 37.22
CA LEU A 91 -37.42 10.58 36.92
C LEU A 91 -38.24 10.00 38.10
N PRO A 92 -39.39 9.35 37.84
CA PRO A 92 -39.94 8.33 38.72
C PRO A 92 -39.64 6.91 38.20
N ARG A 93 -39.68 5.99 39.17
CA ARG A 93 -39.22 4.59 39.18
C ARG A 93 -39.94 3.65 38.21
#